data_AF-A0A960HMP6-F1
#
_entry.id   AF-A0A960HMP6-F1
#
_cell.length_a   1.000
_cell.length_b   1.000
_cell.length_c   1.000
_cell.angle_alpha   90.00
_cell.angle_beta   90.00
_cell.angle_gamma   90.00
#
_symmetry.space_group_name_H-M   'P 1'
#
loop_
_entity.id
_entity.type
_entity.pdbx_description
1 polymer ?
#
loop_
_entity_poly.entity_id
_entity_poly.type
_entity_poly.pdbx_seq_one_letter_code
_entity_poly.pdbx_strand_id
1 'polypeptide(L)'
;MGTDRATVRILAITGMASAFAVLFGAPLGSALFALEILHRRGLEYYEALLPALGGALTGFAVNLLLEGSSFGPVFEFAPAEVGRVTDLGWAAIAALAGVGIAVAFTWSVRAARTAAAYVPAWTRPALGGLVVGLLSLWSFGALTFGEHQIADLASPDVGVGFLAA
;
A
#
# COMPACT_ATOMS: atom_id res chain seq x y z
N MET A 1 -18.01 -25.63 18.96
CA MET A 1 -18.48 -24.66 17.95
C MET A 1 -17.66 -24.88 16.69
N GLY A 2 -18.20 -25.62 15.72
CA GLY A 2 -17.52 -25.85 14.43
C GLY A 2 -17.71 -24.62 13.56
N THR A 3 -16.68 -23.81 13.38
CA THR A 3 -16.74 -22.67 12.46
C THR A 3 -16.79 -23.21 11.04
N ASP A 4 -17.88 -22.93 10.34
CA ASP A 4 -18.01 -23.25 8.92
C ASP A 4 -16.87 -22.59 8.11
N ARG A 5 -16.45 -23.24 7.01
CA ARG A 5 -15.34 -22.75 6.19
C ARG A 5 -15.62 -21.37 5.60
N ALA A 6 -16.87 -21.05 5.29
CA ALA A 6 -17.24 -19.72 4.81
C ALA A 6 -17.07 -18.67 5.93
N THR A 7 -17.49 -18.99 7.15
CA THR A 7 -17.30 -18.10 8.31
C THR A 7 -15.83 -17.79 8.57
N VAL A 8 -14.95 -18.79 8.54
CA VAL A 8 -13.51 -18.58 8.74
C VAL A 8 -12.93 -17.66 7.66
N ARG A 9 -13.38 -17.82 6.42
CA ARG A 9 -12.94 -16.96 5.31
C ARG A 9 -13.42 -15.52 5.48
N ILE A 10 -14.69 -15.32 5.79
CA ILE A 10 -15.26 -13.97 6.03
C ILE A 10 -14.50 -13.30 7.18
N LEU A 11 -14.21 -14.02 8.27
CA LEU A 11 -13.44 -13.49 9.40
C LEU A 11 -12.00 -13.14 8.98
N ALA A 12 -11.33 -13.98 8.19
CA ALA A 12 -9.98 -13.69 7.70
C ALA A 12 -9.96 -12.45 6.80
N ILE A 13 -10.91 -12.32 5.86
CA ILE A 13 -11.05 -11.13 5.00
C ILE A 13 -11.31 -9.89 5.86
N THR A 14 -12.22 -10.00 6.83
CA THR A 14 -12.58 -8.90 7.74
C THR A 14 -11.38 -8.45 8.57
N GLY A 15 -10.59 -9.39 9.11
CA GLY A 15 -9.38 -9.10 9.84
C GLY A 15 -8.30 -8.42 8.98
N MET A 16 -8.10 -8.89 7.75
CA MET A 16 -7.20 -8.24 6.79
C MET A 16 -7.65 -6.81 6.47
N ALA A 17 -8.93 -6.62 6.17
CA ALA A 17 -9.50 -5.30 5.89
C ALA A 17 -9.31 -4.32 7.06
N SER A 18 -9.51 -4.80 8.29
CA SER A 18 -9.26 -4.03 9.53
C SER A 18 -7.80 -3.61 9.66
N ALA A 19 -6.87 -4.55 9.52
CA ALA A 19 -5.44 -4.27 9.64
C ALA A 19 -4.93 -3.30 8.55
N PHE A 20 -5.40 -3.45 7.31
CA PHE A 20 -5.06 -2.52 6.23
C PHE A 20 -5.65 -1.12 6.44
N ALA A 21 -6.85 -1.01 7.01
CA ALA A 21 -7.45 0.28 7.30
C ALA A 21 -6.65 1.05 8.37
N VAL A 22 -6.11 0.34 9.36
CA VAL A 22 -5.18 0.91 10.35
C VAL A 22 -3.86 1.33 9.68
N LEU A 23 -3.29 0.49 8.81
CA LEU A 23 -2.02 0.77 8.16
C LEU A 23 -2.07 1.95 7.17
N PHE A 24 -3.14 2.06 6.39
CA PHE A 24 -3.24 3.00 5.28
C PHE A 24 -4.12 4.21 5.57
N GLY A 25 -4.87 4.22 6.67
CA GLY A 25 -5.85 5.28 6.95
C GLY A 25 -6.99 5.36 5.94
N ALA A 26 -7.22 4.31 5.14
CA ALA A 26 -8.16 4.29 4.02
C ALA A 26 -9.12 3.09 4.10
N PRO A 27 -10.21 3.18 4.89
CA PRO A 27 -11.07 2.02 5.19
C PRO A 27 -11.78 1.45 3.95
N LEU A 28 -12.26 2.30 3.03
CA LEU A 28 -12.94 1.84 1.80
C LEU A 28 -11.98 1.07 0.88
N GLY A 29 -10.79 1.64 0.63
CA GLY A 29 -9.76 0.99 -0.18
C GLY A 29 -9.30 -0.32 0.42
N SER A 30 -9.14 -0.36 1.75
CA SER A 30 -8.72 -1.55 2.49
C SER A 30 -9.71 -2.70 2.42
N ALA A 31 -11.02 -2.41 2.51
CA ALA A 31 -12.07 -3.42 2.39
C ALA A 31 -12.12 -4.03 0.98
N LEU A 32 -12.05 -3.20 -0.07
CA LEU A 32 -12.02 -3.66 -1.45
C LEU A 32 -10.74 -4.46 -1.75
N PHE A 33 -9.59 -3.97 -1.29
CA PHE A 33 -8.32 -4.65 -1.46
C PHE A 33 -8.30 -6.04 -0.81
N ALA A 34 -8.82 -6.16 0.41
CA ALA A 34 -8.88 -7.44 1.11
C ALA A 34 -9.76 -8.48 0.39
N LEU A 35 -10.82 -8.04 -0.30
CA LEU A 35 -11.67 -8.90 -1.11
C LEU A 35 -11.01 -9.32 -2.42
N GLU A 36 -10.26 -8.41 -3.05
CA GLU A 36 -9.69 -8.64 -4.38
C GLU A 36 -8.38 -9.44 -4.32
N ILE A 37 -7.50 -9.17 -3.35
CA ILE A 37 -6.15 -9.77 -3.33
C ILE A 37 -6.15 -11.30 -3.19
N LEU A 38 -7.16 -11.86 -2.53
CA LEU A 38 -7.25 -13.30 -2.30
C LEU A 38 -7.83 -14.06 -3.52
N HIS A 39 -8.46 -13.37 -4.46
CA HIS A 39 -9.26 -13.98 -5.54
C HIS A 39 -8.74 -13.59 -6.92
N ARG A 40 -8.54 -14.58 -7.79
CA ARG A 40 -8.00 -14.33 -9.14
C ARG A 40 -9.01 -13.76 -10.13
N ARG A 41 -10.30 -13.73 -9.80
CA ARG A 41 -11.40 -13.40 -10.73
C ARG A 41 -12.31 -12.28 -10.22
N GLY A 42 -11.85 -11.38 -9.36
CA GLY A 42 -12.69 -10.32 -8.80
C GLY A 42 -13.29 -10.64 -7.43
N LEU A 43 -14.33 -9.89 -7.07
CA LEU A 43 -15.14 -10.02 -5.85
C LEU A 43 -15.94 -11.34 -5.82
N GLU A 44 -15.25 -12.46 -5.60
CA GLU A 44 -15.84 -13.80 -5.57
C GLU A 44 -16.74 -14.02 -4.32
N TYR A 45 -16.51 -13.25 -3.24
CA TYR A 45 -17.27 -13.31 -1.97
C TYR A 45 -17.86 -11.95 -1.62
N TYR A 46 -18.82 -11.49 -2.41
CA TYR A 46 -19.53 -10.22 -2.16
C TYR A 46 -20.23 -10.19 -0.79
N GLU A 47 -20.62 -11.35 -0.26
CA GLU A 47 -21.15 -11.51 1.10
C GLU A 47 -20.17 -11.08 2.20
N ALA A 48 -18.87 -11.11 1.92
CA ALA A 48 -17.83 -10.63 2.83
C ALA A 48 -17.62 -9.10 2.75
N LEU A 49 -18.28 -8.39 1.84
CA LEU A 49 -18.10 -6.94 1.66
C LEU A 49 -18.54 -6.13 2.87
N LEU A 50 -19.76 -6.35 3.37
CA LEU A 50 -20.27 -5.63 4.55
C LEU A 50 -19.46 -5.98 5.81
N PRO A 51 -19.15 -7.26 6.10
CA PRO A 51 -18.22 -7.61 7.18
C PRO A 51 -16.86 -6.92 7.05
N ALA A 52 -16.23 -6.96 5.87
CA ALA A 52 -14.93 -6.37 5.62
C ALA A 52 -14.93 -4.85 5.80
N LEU A 53 -15.96 -4.17 5.30
CA LEU A 53 -16.15 -2.74 5.49
C LEU A 53 -16.34 -2.40 6.97
N GLY A 54 -17.16 -3.18 7.68
CA GLY A 54 -17.35 -3.05 9.12
C GLY A 54 -16.03 -3.21 9.88
N GLY A 55 -15.24 -4.23 9.58
CA GLY A 55 -13.92 -4.44 10.18
C GLY A 55 -12.89 -3.34 9.85
N ALA A 56 -12.90 -2.85 8.61
CA ALA A 56 -12.06 -1.73 8.18
C ALA A 56 -12.41 -0.45 8.94
N LEU A 57 -13.70 -0.10 9.03
CA LEU A 57 -14.16 1.08 9.74
C LEU A 57 -13.91 0.98 11.24
N THR A 58 -14.09 -0.19 11.87
CA THR A 58 -13.78 -0.35 13.30
C THR A 58 -12.29 -0.25 13.58
N GLY A 59 -11.44 -0.88 12.76
CA GLY A 59 -9.99 -0.77 12.87
C GLY A 59 -9.53 0.69 12.73
N PHE A 60 -10.02 1.38 11.70
CA PHE A 60 -9.73 2.78 11.47
C PHE A 60 -10.23 3.69 12.61
N ALA A 61 -11.43 3.46 13.14
CA ALA A 61 -11.94 4.22 14.28
C ALA A 61 -11.09 4.01 15.54
N VAL A 62 -10.67 2.78 15.81
CA VAL A 62 -9.73 2.48 16.91
C VAL A 62 -8.40 3.20 16.68
N ASN A 63 -7.89 3.24 15.45
CA ASN A 63 -6.68 3.97 15.13
C ASN A 63 -6.79 5.46 15.46
N LEU A 64 -7.85 6.13 15.01
CA LEU A 64 -8.09 7.56 15.31
C LEU A 64 -8.17 7.83 16.82
N LEU A 65 -8.82 6.93 17.57
CA LEU A 65 -8.93 7.06 19.03
C LEU A 65 -7.57 6.91 19.73
N LEU A 66 -6.71 6.01 19.24
CA LEU A 66 -5.38 5.77 19.84
C LEU A 66 -4.36 6.86 19.47
N GLU A 67 -4.39 7.33 18.23
CA GLU A 67 -3.52 8.41 17.76
C GLU A 67 -3.96 9.80 18.29
N GLY A 68 -5.24 9.93 18.67
CA GLY A 68 -5.83 11.23 19.01
C GLY A 68 -6.00 12.15 17.79
N SER A 69 -5.90 11.59 16.58
CA SER A 69 -6.04 12.31 15.31
C SER A 69 -7.51 12.46 14.94
N SER A 70 -7.83 13.54 14.22
CA SER A 70 -9.15 13.72 13.63
C SER A 70 -9.22 13.04 12.27
N PHE A 71 -10.43 12.72 11.83
CA PHE A 71 -10.65 12.21 10.47
C PHE A 71 -10.08 13.18 9.43
N GLY A 72 -9.17 12.71 8.58
CA GLY A 72 -8.53 13.51 7.55
C GLY A 72 -7.75 12.65 6.55
N PRO A 73 -7.37 13.23 5.40
CA PRO A 73 -6.53 12.54 4.42
C PRO A 73 -5.11 12.36 4.96
N VAL A 74 -4.46 11.25 4.61
CA VAL A 74 -3.04 11.01 4.93
C VAL A 74 -2.13 11.96 4.14
N PHE A 75 -2.52 12.32 2.91
CA PHE A 75 -1.80 13.25 2.05
C PHE A 75 -2.77 14.29 1.48
N GLU A 76 -2.39 15.55 1.55
CA GLU A 76 -3.11 16.66 0.94
C GLU A 76 -2.48 16.99 -0.41
N PHE A 77 -3.28 16.96 -1.47
CA PHE A 77 -2.84 17.35 -2.80
C PHE A 77 -3.50 18.67 -3.19
N ALA A 78 -2.77 19.51 -3.93
CA ALA A 78 -3.33 20.72 -4.50
C ALA A 78 -4.54 20.37 -5.38
N PRO A 79 -5.64 21.16 -5.34
CA PRO A 79 -6.79 20.92 -6.20
C PRO A 79 -6.37 20.87 -7.67
N ALA A 80 -6.57 19.73 -8.32
CA ALA A 80 -6.31 19.59 -9.74
C ALA A 80 -7.51 20.12 -10.53
N GLU A 81 -7.25 20.97 -11.53
CA GLU A 81 -8.25 21.33 -12.53
C GLU A 81 -8.45 20.15 -13.49
N VAL A 82 -9.27 19.19 -13.09
CA VAL A 82 -9.58 18.01 -13.91
C VAL A 82 -10.69 18.38 -14.90
N GLY A 83 -10.44 18.22 -16.20
CA GLY A 83 -11.53 18.40 -17.17
C GLY A 83 -11.13 18.47 -18.64
N ARG A 84 -9.83 18.49 -18.97
CA ARG A 84 -9.40 18.49 -20.37
C ARG A 84 -9.13 17.06 -20.83
N VAL A 85 -9.49 16.77 -22.08
CA VAL A 85 -9.19 15.46 -22.71
C VAL A 85 -7.68 15.19 -22.75
N THR A 86 -6.85 16.24 -22.77
CA THR A 86 -5.39 16.12 -22.68
C THR A 86 -4.92 15.50 -21.37
N ASP A 87 -5.66 15.67 -20.27
CA ASP A 87 -5.31 15.14 -18.95
C ASP A 87 -5.44 13.61 -18.94
N LEU A 88 -6.39 13.07 -19.72
CA LEU A 88 -6.51 11.62 -19.94
C LEU A 88 -5.30 11.06 -20.70
N GLY A 89 -4.76 11.83 -21.65
CA GLY A 89 -3.53 11.46 -22.36
C GLY A 89 -2.34 11.36 -21.41
N TRP A 90 -2.14 12.36 -20.56
CA TRP A 90 -1.11 12.33 -19.52
C TRP A 90 -1.33 11.20 -18.50
N ALA A 91 -2.57 10.97 -18.07
CA ALA A 91 -2.91 9.87 -17.17
C ALA A 91 -2.58 8.50 -17.79
N ALA A 92 -2.84 8.31 -19.09
CA ALA A 92 -2.49 7.09 -19.80
C ALA A 92 -0.97 6.87 -19.88
N ILE A 93 -0.21 7.93 -20.18
CA ILE A 93 1.27 7.86 -20.20
C ILE A 93 1.81 7.54 -18.80
N ALA A 94 1.31 8.21 -17.76
CA ALA A 94 1.69 7.94 -16.38
C ALA A 94 1.35 6.51 -15.95
N ALA A 95 0.18 5.99 -16.36
CA ALA A 95 -0.21 4.61 -16.10
C ALA A 95 0.74 3.61 -16.78
N LEU A 96 1.12 3.84 -18.04
CA LEU A 96 2.08 2.98 -18.75
C LEU A 96 3.46 2.99 -18.09
N ALA A 97 3.95 4.17 -17.69
CA ALA A 97 5.18 4.30 -16.92
C ALA A 97 5.09 3.54 -15.59
N GLY A 98 3.98 3.70 -14.86
CA GLY A 98 3.70 2.99 -13.62
C GLY A 98 3.70 1.48 -13.78
N VAL A 99 3.12 0.95 -14.86
CA VAL A 99 3.18 -0.49 -15.19
C VAL A 99 4.63 -0.95 -15.39
N GLY A 100 5.42 -0.18 -16.14
CA GLY A 100 6.85 -0.47 -16.34
C GLY A 100 7.63 -0.54 -15.02
N ILE A 101 7.42 0.44 -14.15
CA ILE A 101 8.03 0.50 -12.81
C ILE A 101 7.58 -0.69 -11.95
N ALA A 102 6.28 -1.01 -11.94
CA ALA A 102 5.72 -2.12 -11.16
C ALA A 102 6.29 -3.49 -11.62
N VAL A 103 6.44 -3.69 -12.92
CA VAL A 103 7.07 -4.89 -13.49
C VAL A 103 8.53 -4.98 -13.08
N ALA A 104 9.30 -3.89 -13.24
CA ALA A 104 10.70 -3.83 -12.85
C ALA A 104 10.90 -4.12 -11.35
N PHE A 105 10.04 -3.54 -10.50
CA PHE A 105 10.03 -3.82 -9.06
C PHE A 105 9.74 -5.30 -8.77
N THR A 106 8.74 -5.88 -9.42
CA THR A 106 8.38 -7.30 -9.25
C THR A 106 9.54 -8.23 -9.60
N TRP A 107 10.23 -7.96 -10.71
CA TRP A 107 11.43 -8.72 -11.11
C TRP A 107 12.57 -8.54 -10.12
N SER A 108 12.78 -7.33 -9.62
CA SER A 108 13.81 -7.02 -8.62
C SER A 108 13.59 -7.79 -7.32
N VAL A 109 12.35 -7.80 -6.80
CA VAL A 109 11.98 -8.58 -5.61
C VAL A 109 12.18 -10.07 -5.86
N ARG A 110 11.78 -10.57 -7.04
CA ARG A 110 11.96 -11.99 -7.39
C ARG A 110 13.44 -12.37 -7.45
N ALA A 111 14.27 -11.54 -8.08
CA ALA A 111 15.72 -11.72 -8.14
C ALA A 111 16.34 -11.72 -6.74
N ALA A 112 15.96 -10.75 -5.88
CA ALA A 112 16.42 -10.68 -4.50
C ALA A 112 16.03 -11.92 -3.68
N ARG A 113 14.80 -12.42 -3.84
CA ARG A 113 14.36 -13.67 -3.19
C ARG A 113 15.16 -14.88 -3.67
N THR A 114 15.46 -14.97 -4.95
CA THR A 114 16.32 -16.04 -5.50
C THR A 114 17.75 -15.93 -4.97
N ALA A 115 18.32 -14.73 -4.94
CA ALA A 115 19.64 -14.49 -4.36
C ALA A 115 19.70 -14.87 -2.87
N ALA A 116 18.67 -14.48 -2.10
CA ALA A 116 18.56 -14.82 -0.68
C ALA A 116 18.40 -16.32 -0.42
N ALA A 117 17.97 -17.11 -1.41
CA ALA A 117 17.86 -18.56 -1.28
C ALA A 117 19.22 -19.25 -1.15
N TYR A 118 20.30 -18.65 -1.71
CA TYR A 118 21.68 -19.16 -1.57
C TYR A 118 22.27 -18.93 -0.18
N VAL A 119 21.63 -18.08 0.63
CA VAL A 119 22.04 -17.78 2.00
C VAL A 119 21.29 -18.69 2.98
N PRO A 120 21.95 -19.25 4.01
CA PRO A 120 21.28 -20.04 5.06
C PRO A 120 20.12 -19.29 5.73
N ALA A 121 19.01 -19.97 5.99
CA ALA A 121 17.78 -19.32 6.46
C ALA A 121 17.96 -18.50 7.76
N TRP A 122 18.83 -18.95 8.65
CA TRP A 122 19.09 -18.31 9.95
C TRP A 122 19.90 -17.01 9.85
N THR A 123 20.71 -16.83 8.81
CA THR A 123 21.48 -15.58 8.61
C THR A 123 20.76 -14.54 7.77
N ARG A 124 19.69 -14.93 7.04
CA ARG A 124 18.94 -14.01 6.16
C ARG A 124 18.45 -12.75 6.87
N PRO A 125 17.86 -12.82 8.09
CA PRO A 125 17.41 -11.61 8.78
C PRO A 125 18.57 -10.69 9.16
N ALA A 126 19.68 -11.25 9.63
CA ALA A 126 20.87 -10.49 10.01
C ALA A 126 21.51 -9.79 8.80
N LEU A 127 21.63 -10.50 7.68
CA LEU A 127 22.15 -9.93 6.43
C LEU A 127 21.21 -8.89 5.83
N GLY A 128 19.89 -9.15 5.83
CA GLY A 128 18.90 -8.17 5.40
C GLY A 128 18.95 -6.89 6.23
N GLY A 129 19.01 -7.03 7.56
CA GLY A 129 19.16 -5.90 8.48
C GLY A 129 20.47 -5.14 8.27
N LEU A 130 21.59 -5.83 8.03
CA LEU A 130 22.88 -5.20 7.73
C LEU A 130 22.83 -4.42 6.41
N VAL A 131 22.23 -4.99 5.36
CA VAL A 131 22.06 -4.30 4.07
C VAL A 131 21.19 -3.06 4.24
N VAL A 132 20.04 -3.17 4.90
CA VAL A 132 19.16 -2.02 5.17
C VAL A 132 19.85 -0.96 6.03
N GLY A 133 20.61 -1.39 7.05
CA GLY A 133 21.38 -0.49 7.91
C GLY A 133 22.56 0.19 7.22
N LEU A 134 23.15 -0.43 6.19
CA LEU A 134 24.15 0.25 5.34
C LEU A 134 23.48 1.21 4.35
N LEU A 135 22.31 0.85 3.80
CA LEU A 135 21.54 1.73 2.91
C LEU A 135 21.06 3.00 3.63
N SER A 136 20.75 2.91 4.93
CA SER A 136 20.35 4.08 5.70
C SER A 136 21.46 5.11 5.87
N LEU A 137 22.73 4.71 5.80
CA LEU A 137 23.86 5.65 5.80
C LEU A 137 23.93 6.46 4.50
N TRP A 138 23.40 5.93 3.41
CA TRP A 138 23.35 6.63 2.12
C TRP A 138 22.10 7.50 1.98
N SER A 139 20.93 6.97 2.36
CA SER A 139 19.69 7.74 2.36
C SER A 139 18.78 7.31 3.50
N PHE A 140 18.41 8.26 4.35
CA PHE A 140 17.45 8.03 5.44
C PHE A 140 16.08 7.57 4.91
N GLY A 141 15.71 7.99 3.69
CA GLY A 141 14.48 7.55 3.05
C GLY A 141 14.37 6.04 2.85
N ALA A 142 15.49 5.31 2.84
CA ALA A 142 15.52 3.85 2.75
C ALA A 142 14.96 3.14 3.99
N LEU A 143 14.80 3.83 5.12
CA LEU A 143 14.21 3.29 6.35
C LEU A 143 12.71 3.55 6.49
N THR A 144 12.15 4.39 5.61
CA THR A 144 10.75 4.84 5.66
C THR A 144 9.92 4.14 4.59
N PHE A 145 8.58 4.26 4.64
CA PHE A 145 7.68 3.71 3.62
C PHE A 145 7.50 4.62 2.41
N GLY A 146 8.21 5.76 2.37
CA GLY A 146 8.09 6.75 1.31
C GLY A 146 7.09 7.87 1.64
N GLU A 147 6.53 7.90 2.85
CA GLU A 147 5.52 8.88 3.27
C GLU A 147 6.03 10.32 3.19
N HIS A 148 7.29 10.57 3.56
CA HIS A 148 7.89 11.90 3.47
C HIS A 148 8.12 12.31 2.02
N GLN A 149 8.56 11.39 1.17
CA GLN A 149 8.79 11.62 -0.25
C GLN A 149 7.48 11.94 -0.97
N ILE A 150 6.39 11.25 -0.61
CA ILE A 150 5.06 11.56 -1.16
C ILE A 150 4.60 12.94 -0.68
N ALA A 151 4.77 13.28 0.59
CA ALA A 151 4.40 14.58 1.14
C ALA A 151 5.18 15.73 0.47
N ASP A 152 6.48 15.55 0.24
CA ASP A 152 7.33 16.52 -0.46
C ASP A 152 6.88 16.71 -1.92
N LEU A 153 6.54 15.62 -2.62
CA LEU A 153 6.02 15.67 -4.00
C LEU A 153 4.60 16.25 -4.09
N ALA A 154 3.80 16.11 -3.02
CA ALA A 154 2.48 16.70 -2.93
C ALA A 154 2.55 18.23 -2.69
N SER A 155 3.69 18.75 -2.26
CA SER A 155 3.91 20.19 -2.12
C SER A 155 4.08 20.88 -3.49
N PRO A 156 3.48 22.07 -3.71
CA PRO A 156 3.50 22.76 -5.00
C PRO A 156 4.90 23.11 -5.53
N ASP A 157 5.88 23.27 -4.64
CA ASP A 157 7.18 23.86 -4.97
C ASP A 157 8.19 22.85 -5.56
N VAL A 158 7.99 21.54 -5.32
CA VAL A 158 8.96 20.49 -5.70
C VAL A 158 8.53 19.70 -6.94
N GLY A 159 7.22 19.56 -7.18
CA GLY A 159 6.68 18.72 -8.26
C GLY A 159 7.14 19.08 -9.68
N VAL A 160 7.42 20.37 -9.93
CA VAL A 160 7.92 20.85 -11.24
C VAL A 160 9.42 20.58 -11.43
N GLY A 161 10.19 20.53 -10.34
CA GLY A 161 11.64 20.28 -10.38
C GLY A 161 12.01 18.82 -10.64
N PHE A 162 11.20 17.86 -10.17
CA PHE A 162 11.46 16.43 -10.34
C PHE A 162 11.17 15.93 -11.77
N LEU A 163 10.23 16.53 -12.50
CA LEU A 163 9.94 16.19 -13.90
C LEU A 163 10.86 16.91 -14.90
N ALA A 164 11.55 17.96 -14.46
CA ALA A 164 12.46 18.77 -15.27
C ALA A 164 13.95 18.39 -15.10
N ALA A 165 14.27 17.45 -14.20
CA ALA A 165 15.60 16.89 -13.96
C ALA A 165 15.69 15.44 -14.49
#